data_AF-A0AAW4IES0-F1
#
_entry.id   AF-A0AAW4IES0-F1
#
_cell.length_a   1.000
_cell.length_b   1.000
_cell.length_c   1.000
_cell.angle_alpha   90.00
_cell.angle_beta   90.00
_cell.angle_gamma   90.00
#
_symmetry.space_group_name_H-M   'P 1'
#
loop_
_entity.id
_entity.type
_entity.pdbx_description
1 polymer ?
#
loop_
_entity_poly.entity_id
_entity_poly.type
_entity_poly.pdbx_seq_one_letter_code
_entity_poly.pdbx_strand_id
1 'polypeptide(L)'
;LDSLGMQRHITARCAHFSLIPSIVASSLLVLTTGRQYCERYVEQLPLAILPCPVPFPRLMYYQLWHARTHHSAAAAWLRDCVKTVAASLRKE
;
A
#
# COMPACT_ATOMS: atom_id res chain seq x y z
N LEU A 1 0.83 7.37 15.62
CA LEU A 1 1.14 6.70 16.90
C LEU A 1 1.64 7.72 17.90
N ASP A 2 2.61 8.55 17.52
CA ASP A 2 3.13 9.65 18.36
C ASP A 2 2.03 10.59 18.87
N SER A 3 1.14 11.05 17.99
CA SER A 3 -0.03 11.88 18.38
C SER A 3 -1.05 11.17 19.28
N LEU A 4 -0.97 9.84 19.38
CA LEU A 4 -1.82 9.00 20.24
C LEU A 4 -1.08 8.59 21.53
N GLY A 5 0.16 9.03 21.75
CA GLY A 5 0.99 8.60 22.88
C GLY A 5 1.37 7.12 22.87
N MET A 6 1.23 6.44 21.72
CA MET A 6 1.50 5.02 21.57
C MET A 6 2.88 4.76 20.98
N GLN A 7 3.52 3.66 21.37
CA GLN A 7 4.81 3.24 20.82
C GLN A 7 4.70 1.84 20.19
N ARG A 8 5.54 1.59 19.18
CA ARG A 8 5.71 0.26 18.58
C ARG A 8 7.12 -0.22 18.83
N HIS A 9 7.28 -1.52 19.05
CA HIS A 9 8.59 -2.16 19.12
C HIS A 9 9.06 -2.53 17.71
N ILE A 10 10.13 -1.89 17.22
CA ILE A 10 10.64 -2.08 15.86
C ILE A 10 11.78 -3.11 15.89
N THR A 11 11.48 -4.37 15.59
CA THR A 11 12.46 -5.47 15.58
C THR A 11 13.29 -5.54 14.30
N ALA A 12 12.72 -5.14 13.15
CA ALA A 12 13.39 -5.21 11.85
C ALA A 12 13.05 -4.01 10.97
N ARG A 13 13.98 -3.66 10.08
CA ARG A 13 13.78 -2.68 9.00
C ARG A 13 14.25 -3.32 7.69
N CYS A 14 13.47 -3.17 6.63
CA CYS A 14 13.79 -3.72 5.31
C CYS A 14 13.68 -2.61 4.26
N ALA A 15 14.65 -2.54 3.36
CA ALA A 15 14.63 -1.59 2.23
C ALA A 15 13.68 -2.04 1.11
N HIS A 16 13.39 -3.34 1.02
CA HIS A 16 12.59 -3.92 -0.04
C HIS A 16 11.24 -4.40 0.50
N PHE A 17 10.20 -3.65 0.17
CA PHE A 17 8.86 -3.92 0.68
C PHE A 17 8.36 -5.33 0.33
N SER A 18 8.73 -5.86 -0.84
CA SER A 18 8.36 -7.20 -1.32
C SER A 18 8.87 -8.37 -0.48
N LEU A 19 9.91 -8.18 0.34
CA LEU A 19 10.49 -9.26 1.17
C LEU A 19 9.77 -9.42 2.52
N ILE A 20 9.04 -8.40 2.97
CA ILE A 20 8.45 -8.35 4.31
C ILE A 20 7.42 -9.47 4.56
N PRO A 21 6.55 -9.85 3.60
CA PRO A 21 5.57 -10.91 3.82
C PRO A 21 6.20 -12.25 4.20
N SER A 22 7.31 -12.62 3.55
CA SER A 22 8.05 -13.85 3.88
C SER A 22 8.65 -13.78 5.29
N ILE A 23 9.17 -12.62 5.71
CA ILE A 23 9.69 -12.41 7.08
C ILE A 23 8.58 -12.57 8.11
N VAL A 24 7.41 -11.98 7.86
CA VAL A 24 6.24 -12.10 8.75
C VAL A 24 5.77 -13.56 8.81
N ALA A 25 5.69 -14.24 7.67
CA ALA A 25 5.25 -15.63 7.60
C ALA A 25 6.17 -16.61 8.34
N SER A 26 7.46 -16.27 8.47
CA SER A 26 8.47 -17.07 9.18
C SER A 26 8.77 -16.56 10.60
N SER A 27 7.93 -15.70 11.18
CA SER A 27 8.19 -15.12 12.52
C SER A 27 6.90 -14.82 13.29
N LEU A 28 7.04 -14.22 14.48
CA LEU A 28 5.94 -13.68 15.29
C LEU A 28 5.80 -12.16 15.13
N LEU A 29 6.39 -11.58 14.08
CA LEU A 29 6.30 -10.15 13.81
C LEU A 29 4.99 -9.82 13.09
N VAL A 30 4.62 -8.54 13.10
CA VAL A 30 3.44 -8.02 12.40
C VAL A 30 3.83 -6.88 11.45
N LEU A 31 3.12 -6.78 10.32
CA LEU A 31 3.23 -5.69 9.36
C LEU A 31 1.91 -4.93 9.29
N THR A 32 1.97 -3.61 9.41
CA THR A 32 0.84 -2.71 9.12
C THR A 32 1.04 -2.03 7.77
N THR A 33 0.18 -2.32 6.79
CA THR A 33 0.22 -1.73 5.45
C THR A 33 -1.17 -1.77 4.77
N GLY A 34 -1.26 -1.30 3.53
CA GLY A 34 -2.50 -1.31 2.74
C GLY A 34 -3.01 -2.71 2.44
N ARG A 35 -4.33 -2.91 2.63
CA ARG A 35 -5.04 -4.18 2.44
C ARG A 35 -4.72 -4.85 1.10
N GLN A 36 -4.78 -4.11 -0.01
CA GLN A 36 -4.52 -4.65 -1.35
C GLN A 36 -3.15 -5.31 -1.48
N TYR A 37 -2.13 -4.78 -0.78
CA TYR A 37 -0.81 -5.39 -0.78
C TYR A 37 -0.86 -6.74 -0.07
N CYS A 38 -1.45 -6.81 1.13
CA CYS A 38 -1.56 -8.04 1.91
C CYS A 38 -2.38 -9.12 1.17
N GLU A 39 -3.46 -8.74 0.49
CA GLU A 39 -4.31 -9.66 -0.28
C GLU A 39 -3.54 -10.46 -1.34
N ARG A 40 -2.45 -9.92 -1.89
CA ARG A 40 -1.60 -10.63 -2.86
C ARG A 40 -0.79 -11.78 -2.26
N TYR A 41 -0.60 -11.78 -0.95
CA TYR A 41 0.29 -12.73 -0.26
C TYR A 41 -0.45 -13.72 0.63
N VAL A 42 -1.63 -13.39 1.13
CA VAL A 42 -2.42 -14.29 1.99
C VAL A 42 -2.91 -15.54 1.27
N GLU A 43 -2.99 -15.50 -0.07
CA GLU A 43 -3.28 -16.67 -0.90
C GLU A 43 -2.06 -17.59 -1.07
N GLN A 44 -0.85 -17.09 -0.77
CA GLN A 44 0.43 -17.76 -1.08
C GLN A 44 1.24 -18.14 0.17
N LEU A 45 1.05 -17.41 1.27
CA LEU A 45 1.78 -17.55 2.52
C LEU A 45 0.80 -17.74 3.68
N PRO A 46 1.21 -18.40 4.77
CA PRO A 46 0.37 -18.62 5.96
C PRO A 46 0.21 -17.31 6.76
N LEU A 47 -0.46 -16.34 6.18
CA LEU A 47 -0.67 -14.99 6.73
C LEU A 47 -2.17 -14.70 6.88
N ALA A 48 -2.50 -13.87 7.86
CA ALA A 48 -3.86 -13.38 8.07
C ALA A 48 -3.90 -11.84 8.07
N ILE A 49 -4.96 -11.27 7.50
CA ILE A 49 -5.23 -9.82 7.59
C ILE A 49 -6.12 -9.58 8.80
N LEU A 50 -5.60 -8.83 9.76
CA LEU A 50 -6.31 -8.47 10.98
C LEU A 50 -6.78 -7.00 10.95
N PRO A 51 -7.88 -6.65 11.65
CA PRO A 51 -8.25 -5.26 11.88
C PRO A 51 -7.11 -4.51 12.56
N CYS A 52 -6.85 -3.28 12.10
CA CYS A 52 -5.85 -2.45 12.76
C CYS A 52 -6.40 -1.92 14.08
N PRO A 53 -5.64 -1.98 15.19
CA PRO A 53 -6.10 -1.47 16.49
C PRO A 53 -6.24 0.06 16.54
N VAL A 54 -5.72 0.77 15.54
CA VAL A 54 -5.84 2.23 15.41
C VAL A 54 -6.46 2.59 14.07
N PRO A 55 -7.31 3.62 14.01
CA PRO A 55 -7.87 4.09 12.74
C PRO A 55 -6.77 4.72 11.88
N PHE A 56 -6.74 4.33 10.60
CA PHE A 56 -5.90 4.97 9.59
C PHE A 56 -6.78 5.64 8.53
N PRO A 57 -6.39 6.83 8.04
CA PRO A 57 -7.06 7.41 6.89
C PRO A 57 -6.90 6.50 5.66
N ARG A 58 -7.85 6.58 4.73
CA ARG A 58 -7.76 5.84 3.47
C ARG A 58 -6.51 6.30 2.71
N LEU A 59 -5.71 5.34 2.26
CA LEU A 59 -4.56 5.61 1.40
C LEU A 59 -5.05 6.08 0.02
N MET A 60 -4.65 7.27 -0.37
CA MET A 60 -5.01 7.88 -1.65
C MET A 60 -3.79 7.90 -2.58
N TYR A 61 -3.98 7.39 -3.80
CA TYR A 61 -2.95 7.42 -4.84
C TYR A 61 -3.24 8.55 -5.82
N TYR A 62 -2.21 9.32 -6.15
CA TYR A 62 -2.29 10.44 -7.08
C TYR A 62 -1.31 10.22 -8.23
N GLN A 63 -1.75 10.58 -9.44
CA GLN A 63 -0.85 10.76 -10.57
C GLN A 63 -0.29 12.18 -10.52
N LEU A 64 1.04 12.32 -10.54
CA LEU A 64 1.73 13.60 -10.54
C LEU A 64 2.46 13.80 -11.87
N TRP A 65 2.40 15.01 -12.40
CA TRP A 65 3.11 15.39 -13.62
C TRP A 65 3.50 16.87 -13.56
N HIS A 66 4.48 17.25 -14.37
CA HIS A 66 4.94 18.63 -14.45
C HIS A 66 3.99 19.47 -15.33
N ALA A 67 3.78 20.74 -14.97
CA ALA A 67 2.90 21.65 -15.74
C ALA A 67 3.27 21.74 -17.23
N ARG A 68 4.59 21.72 -17.53
CA ARG A 68 5.13 21.68 -18.89
C ARG A 68 4.54 20.57 -19.78
N THR A 69 4.20 19.41 -19.23
CA THR A 69 3.64 18.29 -20.01
C THR A 69 2.12 18.15 -19.83
N HIS A 70 1.47 19.12 -19.18
CA HIS A 70 0.04 19.05 -18.88
C HIS A 70 -0.80 18.90 -20.17
N HIS A 71 -0.49 19.69 -21.19
CA HIS A 71 -1.19 19.71 -22.48
C HIS A 71 -0.66 18.69 -23.52
N SER A 72 0.30 17.83 -23.17
CA SER A 72 0.76 16.78 -24.07
C SER A 72 -0.35 15.74 -24.30
N ALA A 73 -0.75 15.53 -25.56
CA ALA A 73 -1.79 14.58 -25.92
C ALA A 73 -1.47 13.14 -25.48
N ALA A 74 -0.23 12.70 -25.71
CA ALA A 74 0.22 11.36 -25.30
C ALA A 74 0.20 11.19 -23.76
N ALA A 75 0.64 12.22 -23.03
CA ALA A 75 0.61 12.19 -21.57
C ALA A 75 -0.82 12.23 -21.02
N ALA A 76 -1.72 13.01 -21.64
CA ALA A 76 -3.13 13.06 -21.28
C ALA A 76 -3.82 11.71 -21.47
N TRP A 77 -3.60 11.06 -22.63
CA TRP A 77 -4.10 9.72 -22.90
C TRP A 77 -3.62 8.70 -21.86
N LEU A 78 -2.32 8.70 -21.53
CA LEU A 78 -1.78 7.77 -20.54
C LEU A 78 -2.39 7.99 -19.15
N ARG A 79 -2.52 9.25 -18.71
CA ARG A 79 -3.14 9.59 -17.43
C ARG A 79 -4.58 9.09 -17.35
N ASP A 80 -5.33 9.24 -18.43
CA ASP A 80 -6.72 8.78 -18.52
C ASP A 80 -6.84 7.26 -18.50
N CYS A 81 -5.96 6.57 -19.24
CA CYS A 81 -5.87 5.11 -19.22
C CYS A 81 -5.58 4.57 -17.81
N VAL A 82 -4.55 5.09 -17.15
CA VAL A 82 -4.19 4.71 -15.77
C VAL A 82 -5.33 5.02 -14.81
N LYS A 83 -5.98 6.18 -14.95
CA LYS A 83 -7.12 6.56 -14.10
C LYS A 83 -8.29 5.60 -14.27
N THR A 84 -8.61 5.22 -15.50
CA THR A 84 -9.72 4.32 -15.83
C THR A 84 -9.47 2.91 -15.28
N VAL A 85 -8.29 2.35 -15.52
CA VAL A 85 -7.93 1.03 -14.98
C VAL A 85 -7.86 1.03 -13.45
N ALA A 86 -7.25 2.06 -12.85
CA ALA A 86 -7.20 2.16 -11.39
C ALA A 86 -8.60 2.29 -10.77
N ALA A 87 -9.54 2.96 -11.47
CA ALA A 87 -10.92 3.07 -11.04
C ALA A 87 -11.65 1.72 -11.05
N SER A 88 -11.40 0.85 -12.04
CA SER A 88 -12.02 -0.48 -12.12
C SER A 88 -11.45 -1.48 -11.10
N LEU A 89 -10.26 -1.24 -10.57
CA LEU A 89 -9.63 -2.08 -9.54
C LEU A 89 -10.06 -1.75 -8.12
N ARG A 90 -10.85 -0.70 -7.90
CA ARG A 90 -11.41 -0.40 -6.59
C ARG A 90 -12.47 -1.44 -6.24
N LYS A 91 -12.08 -2.44 -5.44
CA LYS A 91 -13.01 -3.24 -4.66
C LYS A 91 -13.55 -2.36 -3.52
N GLU A 92 -14.87 -2.34 -3.34
CA GLU A 92 -15.54 -1.59 -2.26
C GLU A 92 -15.05 -2.01 -0.87
#